data_AF-A0A093ZPV8-F1
#
_entry.id   AF-A0A093ZPV8-F1
#
_cell.length_a   1.000
_cell.length_b   1.000
_cell.length_c   1.000
_cell.angle_alpha   90.00
_cell.angle_beta   90.00
_cell.angle_gamma   90.00
#
_symmetry.space_group_name_H-M   'P 1'
#
loop_
_entity.id
_entity.type
_entity.pdbx_description
1 polymer ?
#
loop_
_entity_poly.entity_id
_entity_poly.type
_entity_poly.pdbx_seq_one_letter_code
_entity_poly.pdbx_strand_id
1 'polypeptide(L)'
;MMPISMDAPWNYDENGQPLDEDSMRRWQERKEYVEKVASAKASKQIDNMLSTTLDNHDAQNLAYAMRAYLDPGKLGFYDRVLETFESKYVR
;
A
#
# COMPACT_ATOMS: atom_id res chain seq x y z
N MET A 1 -3.62 -4.63 -2.21
CA MET A 1 -3.38 -4.72 -3.67
C MET A 1 -1.88 -4.78 -3.92
N MET A 2 -1.44 -5.05 -5.15
CA MET A 2 -0.06 -4.71 -5.55
C MET A 2 0.17 -3.21 -5.38
N PRO A 3 1.29 -2.78 -4.76
CA PRO A 3 1.75 -1.41 -4.80
C PRO A 3 1.84 -0.90 -6.24
N ILE A 4 1.45 0.36 -6.49
CA ILE A 4 1.52 0.99 -7.81
C ILE A 4 2.95 0.92 -8.35
N SER A 5 3.94 1.20 -7.49
CA SER A 5 5.36 1.11 -7.85
C SER A 5 5.80 -0.29 -8.28
N MET A 6 5.08 -1.34 -7.90
CA MET A 6 5.40 -2.73 -8.22
C MET A 6 4.51 -3.32 -9.32
N ASP A 7 3.55 -2.56 -9.84
CA ASP A 7 2.65 -3.00 -10.89
C ASP A 7 3.01 -2.35 -12.24
N ALA A 8 2.30 -2.75 -13.29
CA ALA A 8 2.50 -2.17 -14.61
C ALA A 8 1.88 -0.77 -14.71
N PRO A 9 2.61 0.25 -15.20
CA PRO A 9 2.11 1.62 -15.27
C PRO A 9 0.82 1.78 -16.09
N TRP A 10 0.61 0.93 -17.09
CA TRP A 10 -0.59 0.95 -17.93
C TRP A 10 -1.86 0.41 -17.25
N ASN A 11 -1.78 -0.07 -16.01
CA ASN A 11 -2.94 -0.45 -15.21
C ASN A 11 -3.61 0.77 -14.55
N TYR A 12 -3.03 1.96 -14.68
CA TYR A 12 -3.46 3.17 -13.99
C TYR A 12 -3.72 4.33 -14.96
N ASP A 13 -4.61 5.23 -14.56
CA ASP A 13 -4.86 6.49 -15.25
C ASP A 13 -3.77 7.54 -14.96
N GLU A 14 -3.93 8.73 -15.54
CA GLU A 14 -3.04 9.88 -15.33
C GLU A 14 -2.96 10.36 -13.87
N ASN A 15 -3.96 10.03 -13.05
CA ASN A 15 -4.02 10.37 -11.63
C ASN A 15 -3.45 9.25 -10.74
N GLY A 16 -2.98 8.15 -11.34
CA GLY A 16 -2.50 6.97 -10.62
C GLY A 16 -3.62 6.11 -10.03
N GLN A 17 -4.87 6.29 -10.47
CA GLN A 17 -5.99 5.44 -10.08
C GLN A 17 -6.05 4.18 -10.95
N PRO A 18 -6.40 3.02 -10.38
CA PRO A 18 -6.50 1.80 -11.15
C PRO A 18 -7.63 1.89 -12.18
N LEU A 19 -7.38 1.38 -13.39
CA LEU A 19 -8.38 1.31 -14.47
C LEU A 19 -9.36 0.15 -14.30
N ASP A 20 -8.94 -0.90 -13.60
CA ASP A 20 -9.75 -2.08 -13.31
C ASP A 20 -10.75 -1.79 -12.18
N GLU A 21 -12.05 -2.02 -12.45
CA GLU A 21 -13.15 -1.75 -11.50
C GLU A 21 -12.97 -2.50 -10.17
N ASP A 22 -12.46 -3.72 -10.24
CA ASP A 22 -12.22 -4.59 -9.10
C ASP A 22 -11.16 -3.99 -8.17
N SER A 23 -10.12 -3.41 -8.76
CA SER A 23 -9.05 -2.70 -8.08
C SER A 23 -9.51 -1.36 -7.51
N MET A 24 -10.32 -0.59 -8.25
CA MET A 24 -10.96 0.64 -7.74
C MET A 24 -11.82 0.36 -6.51
N ARG A 25 -12.67 -0.66 -6.57
CA ARG A 25 -13.52 -1.07 -5.45
C ARG A 25 -12.70 -1.42 -4.22
N ARG A 26 -11.65 -2.24 -4.36
CA ARG A 26 -10.77 -2.61 -3.24
C ARG A 26 -10.08 -1.40 -2.61
N TRP A 27 -9.74 -0.38 -3.39
CA TRP A 27 -9.15 0.85 -2.87
C TRP A 27 -10.15 1.63 -2.02
N GLN A 28 -11.38 1.76 -2.53
CA GLN A 28 -12.46 2.42 -1.81
C GLN A 28 -12.80 1.69 -0.50
N GLU A 29 -12.96 0.37 -0.54
CA GLU A 29 -13.20 -0.47 0.65
C GLU A 29 -12.09 -0.31 1.71
N ARG A 30 -10.83 -0.22 1.27
CA ARG A 30 -9.70 -0.01 2.18
C ARG A 30 -9.76 1.37 2.84
N LYS A 31 -10.06 2.41 2.08
CA LYS A 31 -10.20 3.77 2.63
C LYS A 31 -11.29 3.81 3.70
N GLU A 32 -12.45 3.22 3.39
CA GLU A 32 -13.55 3.10 4.35
C GLU A 32 -13.16 2.29 5.60
N TYR A 33 -12.35 1.24 5.44
CA TYR A 33 -11.85 0.47 6.58
C TYR A 33 -10.95 1.31 7.48
N VAL A 34 -10.01 2.07 6.93
CA VAL A 34 -9.13 2.98 7.68
C VAL A 34 -9.96 4.01 8.46
N GLU A 35 -10.95 4.61 7.82
CA GLU A 35 -11.85 5.59 8.45
C GLU A 35 -12.67 4.97 9.58
N LYS A 36 -13.20 3.75 9.40
CA LYS A 36 -13.92 3.02 10.44
C LYS A 36 -13.02 2.68 11.62
N VAL A 37 -11.78 2.23 11.38
CA VAL A 37 -10.80 1.92 12.43
C VAL A 37 -10.42 3.17 13.22
N ALA A 38 -10.18 4.28 12.54
CA ALA A 38 -9.89 5.56 13.19
C ALA A 38 -11.06 6.02 14.07
N SER A 39 -12.29 5.94 13.54
CA SER A 39 -13.51 6.32 14.27
C SER A 39 -13.76 5.44 15.50
N ALA A 40 -13.56 4.12 15.38
CA ALA A 40 -13.71 3.18 16.48
C ALA A 40 -12.65 3.33 17.59
N LYS A 41 -11.46 3.82 17.24
CA LYS A 41 -10.39 4.13 18.20
C LYS A 41 -10.61 5.47 18.91
N ALA A 42 -11.06 6.49 18.17
CA ALA A 42 -11.44 7.78 18.73
C ALA A 42 -12.55 7.65 19.77
N SER A 43 -13.58 6.84 19.50
CA SER A 43 -14.67 6.61 20.46
C SER A 43 -14.24 5.88 21.74
N LYS A 44 -13.08 5.20 21.71
CA LYS A 44 -12.50 4.47 22.85
C LYS A 44 -11.33 5.20 23.53
N GLN A 45 -10.99 6.42 23.10
CA GLN A 45 -9.78 7.14 23.53
C GLN A 45 -8.49 6.29 23.42
N ILE A 46 -8.41 5.44 22.40
CA ILE A 46 -7.22 4.64 22.09
C ILE A 46 -6.40 5.39 21.03
N ASP A 47 -5.08 5.18 21.02
CA ASP A 47 -4.19 5.76 20.02
C ASP A 47 -4.64 5.52 18.56
N ASN A 48 -4.18 6.38 17.66
CA ASN A 48 -4.42 6.27 16.23
C ASN A 48 -3.31 5.50 15.49
N MET A 49 -2.38 4.86 16.20
CA MET A 49 -1.16 4.29 15.60
C MET A 49 -1.51 3.28 14.50
N LEU A 50 -2.44 2.36 14.77
CA LEU A 50 -2.91 1.38 13.78
C LEU A 50 -3.50 2.03 12.53
N SER A 51 -4.40 3.02 12.65
CA SER A 51 -4.98 3.69 11.48
C SER A 51 -3.89 4.42 10.68
N THR A 52 -2.95 5.07 11.36
CA THR A 52 -1.82 5.74 10.72
C THR A 52 -0.91 4.74 9.98
N THR A 53 -0.64 3.57 10.55
CA THR A 53 0.13 2.51 9.88
C THR A 53 -0.65 1.90 8.69
N LEU A 54 -1.97 1.77 8.79
CA LEU A 54 -2.81 1.24 7.71
C LEU A 54 -2.90 2.21 6.51
N ASP A 55 -2.83 3.51 6.78
CA ASP A 55 -2.86 4.59 5.77
C ASP A 55 -1.47 4.88 5.17
N ASN A 56 -0.39 4.40 5.79
CA ASN A 56 0.96 4.64 5.31
C ASN A 56 1.29 3.75 4.09
N HIS A 57 1.41 4.38 2.92
CA HIS A 57 1.75 3.71 1.67
C HIS A 57 3.11 2.98 1.70
N ASP A 58 4.16 3.58 2.28
CA ASP A 58 5.49 2.97 2.36
C ASP A 58 5.46 1.68 3.19
N ALA A 59 4.80 1.70 4.35
CA ALA A 59 4.65 0.53 5.21
C ALA A 59 3.90 -0.62 4.51
N GLN A 60 2.92 -0.26 3.69
CA GLN A 60 2.05 -1.21 3.00
C GLN A 60 2.74 -1.80 1.77
N ASN A 61 3.55 -0.99 1.09
CA ASN A 61 4.42 -1.44 0.01
C ASN A 61 5.45 -2.44 0.53
N LEU A 62 6.08 -2.14 1.67
CA LEU A 62 7.03 -3.05 2.31
C LEU A 62 6.36 -4.36 2.75
N ALA A 63 5.20 -4.29 3.42
CA ALA A 63 4.46 -5.48 3.85
C ALA A 63 4.06 -6.36 2.65
N TYR A 64 3.65 -5.74 1.53
CA TYR A 64 3.36 -6.46 0.30
C TYR A 64 4.60 -7.15 -0.26
N ALA A 65 5.73 -6.46 -0.32
CA ALA A 65 7.00 -7.00 -0.80
C ALA A 65 7.44 -8.22 0.01
N MET A 66 7.37 -8.13 1.34
CA MET A 66 7.67 -9.24 2.26
C MET A 66 6.73 -10.43 2.02
N ARG A 67 5.44 -10.18 1.79
CA ARG A 67 4.48 -11.25 1.49
C ARG A 67 4.79 -11.92 0.15
N ALA A 68 5.02 -11.14 -0.91
CA ALA A 68 5.38 -11.64 -2.22
C ALA A 68 6.74 -12.39 -2.21
N TYR A 69 7.61 -12.06 -1.24
CA TYR A 69 8.82 -12.80 -0.98
C TYR A 69 8.57 -14.22 -0.51
N LEU A 70 7.66 -14.38 0.45
CA LEU A 70 7.41 -15.67 1.09
C LEU A 70 6.54 -16.60 0.24
N ASP A 71 5.62 -16.07 -0.56
CA ASP A 71 4.71 -16.86 -1.40
C ASP A 71 4.14 -15.97 -2.52
N PRO A 72 4.42 -16.22 -3.83
CA PRO A 72 5.07 -17.39 -4.43
C PRO A 72 6.60 -17.27 -4.65
N GLY A 73 7.26 -16.24 -4.11
CA GLY A 73 8.72 -16.05 -4.25
C GLY A 73 9.15 -15.46 -5.61
N LYS A 74 8.71 -14.24 -5.92
CA LYS A 74 9.05 -13.57 -7.19
C LYS A 74 10.35 -12.77 -7.08
N LEU A 75 11.48 -13.40 -7.44
CA LEU A 75 12.84 -12.84 -7.35
C LEU A 75 13.07 -11.49 -8.05
N GLY A 76 12.26 -11.11 -9.05
CA GLY A 76 12.38 -9.81 -9.74
C GLY A 76 11.63 -8.63 -9.08
N PHE A 77 10.90 -8.85 -7.98
CA PHE A 77 10.12 -7.78 -7.33
C PHE A 77 10.95 -6.96 -6.33
N TYR A 78 12.03 -7.50 -5.77
CA TYR A 78 12.74 -6.87 -4.65
C TYR A 78 13.55 -5.64 -5.05
N ASP A 79 14.23 -5.70 -6.20
CA ASP A 79 15.05 -4.58 -6.69
C ASP A 79 14.19 -3.30 -6.81
N ARG A 80 12.98 -3.43 -7.38
CA ARG A 80 12.06 -2.29 -7.54
C ARG A 80 11.51 -1.75 -6.22
N VAL A 81 11.39 -2.59 -5.19
CA VAL A 81 11.01 -2.15 -3.84
C VAL A 81 12.14 -1.35 -3.22
N LEU A 82 13.37 -1.86 -3.33
CA LEU A 82 14.56 -1.24 -2.74
C LEU A 82 14.86 0.12 -3.38
N GLU A 83 14.63 0.29 -4.69
CA GLU A 83 14.75 1.61 -5.36
C GLU A 83 13.99 2.73 -4.63
N THR A 84 12.80 2.43 -4.09
CA THR A 84 11.96 3.41 -3.36
C THR A 84 12.60 3.83 -2.03
N PHE A 85 13.40 2.95 -1.41
CA PHE A 85 14.11 3.21 -0.15
C PHE A 85 15.52 3.76 -0.37
N GLU A 86 16.19 3.39 -1.46
CA GLU A 86 17.55 3.82 -1.81
C GLU A 86 17.60 5.27 -2.31
N SER A 87 16.55 5.73 -3.01
CA SER A 87 16.38 7.13 -3.44
C SER A 87 16.44 8.14 -2.27
N LYS A 88 16.09 7.71 -1.04
CA LYS A 88 16.14 8.56 0.16
C LYS A 88 17.56 8.75 0.73
N TYR A 89 18.58 8.06 0.20
CA TYR A 89 19.96 8.11 0.71
C TYR A 89 20.99 8.70 -0.27
N VAL A 90 20.58 9.11 -1.47
CA VAL A 90 21.44 9.90 -2.37
C VAL A 90 21.21 11.38 -2.06
N ARG A 91 22.11 11.95 -1.26
CA ARG A 91 22.22 13.39 -0.97
C ARG A 91 23.42 13.97 -1.70
#